data_AF-F0V1Q4-F1
#
_entry.id   AF-F0V1Q4-F1
#
_cell.length_a   1.000
_cell.length_b   1.000
_cell.length_c   1.000
_cell.angle_alpha   90.00
_cell.angle_beta   90.00
_cell.angle_gamma   90.00
#
_symmetry.space_group_name_H-M   'P 1'
#
loop_
_entity.id
_entity.type
_entity.pdbx_description
1 polymer ?
#
loop_
_entity_poly.entity_id
_entity_poly.type
_entity_poly.pdbx_seq_one_letter_code
_entity_poly.pdbx_strand_id
1 'polypeptide(L)'
;MPKTVSIGINKEKERLNKEKRNSLKDFWFNEWAYKSEGASNPIYLVNSSGLIKELAPSLHGQKQRFMWDGVSIDKLNSWFGSRAIPFSEENILGQKTSEEIRLLDIWKKLRNSFLSQSASEFKSLSKWFEELPDSEKCGIIDSLVDCYDFKDAIGQSEENSSINDGFKIDLSKLIDLAGKVEKDQFPKFTDLFSKNGAFYIGAFKGFEEKVGKILDIWIQEEIKKESFPALKVEETEQKLNGMKLLKVLFSDRKFGEGCDKYLKNNEEKEIFFECAIEKSDNFMDDPEKEGERFLNPKVLDVIKAGNLEEKMKKPSYVPSLFKKILEPKDREWREFSGDKREQIKNDFKTKGKWKGVLDISCSNVEGSDIITSLWSIFSDSFPERMGCREFFQLLFSGDQITDKRLCLFELPNVKSYIKETNLFGPFMMSNWNQGNKMWMKCSAHSL
;
A
#
# COMPACT_ATOMS: atom_id res chain seq x y z
N MET A 1 13.46 -36.95 48.82
CA MET A 1 12.82 -37.04 47.49
C MET A 1 11.84 -35.88 47.37
N PRO A 2 12.04 -34.92 46.43
CA PRO A 2 11.12 -33.81 46.27
C PRO A 2 9.83 -34.29 45.60
N LYS A 3 8.69 -33.86 46.13
CA LYS A 3 7.36 -34.11 45.56
C LYS A 3 7.23 -33.33 44.25
N THR A 4 7.10 -34.04 43.14
CA THR A 4 6.66 -33.48 41.86
C THR A 4 5.24 -32.94 42.02
N VAL A 5 5.10 -31.63 41.89
CA VAL A 5 3.80 -30.97 41.80
C VAL A 5 3.24 -31.28 40.41
N SER A 6 2.21 -32.13 40.35
CA SER A 6 1.44 -32.37 39.13
C SER A 6 0.64 -31.11 38.79
N ILE A 7 1.24 -30.19 38.04
CA ILE A 7 0.49 -29.12 37.39
C ILE A 7 -0.38 -29.80 36.32
N GLY A 8 -1.68 -29.87 36.62
CA GLY A 8 -2.61 -30.76 35.95
C GLY A 8 -2.70 -30.56 34.44
N ILE A 9 -2.75 -31.69 33.73
CA ILE A 9 -2.99 -31.87 32.30
C ILE A 9 -4.18 -31.01 31.79
N ASN A 10 -5.14 -30.67 32.66
CA ASN A 10 -6.25 -29.76 32.34
C ASN A 10 -5.83 -28.30 32.13
N LYS A 11 -4.86 -27.77 32.89
CA LYS A 11 -4.33 -26.40 32.65
C LYS A 11 -3.52 -26.33 31.36
N GLU A 12 -2.83 -27.41 31.01
CA GLU A 12 -2.07 -27.51 29.77
C GLU A 12 -3.00 -27.66 28.56
N LYS A 13 -4.08 -28.44 28.67
CA LYS A 13 -5.16 -28.48 27.67
C LYS A 13 -5.92 -27.16 27.55
N GLU A 14 -6.21 -26.47 28.65
CA GLU A 14 -6.80 -25.12 28.61
C GLU A 14 -5.86 -24.12 27.95
N ARG A 15 -4.55 -24.16 28.25
CA ARG A 15 -3.54 -23.31 27.60
C ARG A 15 -3.43 -23.62 26.10
N LEU A 16 -3.38 -24.90 25.72
CA LEU A 16 -3.34 -25.37 24.34
C LEU A 16 -4.66 -25.09 23.58
N ASN A 17 -5.80 -25.07 24.26
CA ASN A 17 -7.08 -24.68 23.67
C ASN A 17 -7.21 -23.16 23.55
N LYS A 18 -6.67 -22.37 24.49
CA LYS A 18 -6.56 -20.91 24.39
C LYS A 18 -5.57 -20.50 23.28
N GLU A 19 -4.57 -21.34 23.04
CA GLU A 19 -3.66 -21.26 21.90
C GLU A 19 -4.32 -21.75 20.59
N LYS A 20 -5.56 -22.24 20.56
CA LYS A 20 -6.23 -22.65 19.31
C LYS A 20 -7.33 -21.66 18.96
N ARG A 21 -7.11 -20.90 17.87
CA ARG A 21 -8.04 -20.00 17.14
C ARG A 21 -8.07 -18.53 17.59
N ASN A 22 -7.01 -17.77 17.32
CA ASN A 22 -7.08 -16.30 17.26
C ASN A 22 -6.51 -15.81 15.92
N SER A 23 -6.88 -14.60 15.48
CA SER A 23 -6.47 -13.98 14.21
C SER A 23 -4.99 -13.59 14.19
N LEU A 24 -4.32 -13.60 15.34
CA LEU A 24 -2.87 -13.46 15.42
C LEU A 24 -2.13 -14.69 14.90
N LYS A 25 -2.77 -15.86 14.80
CA LYS A 25 -2.13 -17.07 14.27
C LYS A 25 -2.20 -17.18 12.76
N ASP A 26 -2.89 -16.25 12.10
CA ASP A 26 -2.85 -16.14 10.64
C ASP A 26 -1.44 -15.65 10.24
N PHE A 27 -0.90 -16.19 9.14
CA PHE A 27 0.54 -16.26 8.83
C PHE A 27 1.28 -14.91 9.00
N TRP A 28 0.61 -13.78 8.74
CA TRP A 28 1.21 -12.44 8.76
C TRP A 28 1.05 -11.67 10.08
N PHE A 29 0.21 -12.12 11.01
CA PHE A 29 0.08 -11.51 12.34
C PHE A 29 0.83 -12.28 13.44
N ASN A 30 1.33 -13.48 13.13
CA ASN A 30 1.95 -14.38 14.11
C ASN A 30 3.18 -13.80 14.79
N GLU A 31 3.96 -12.97 14.09
CA GLU A 31 5.08 -12.27 14.70
C GLU A 31 4.65 -11.31 15.84
N TRP A 32 3.41 -10.83 15.83
CA TRP A 32 2.88 -9.93 16.86
C TRP A 32 2.40 -10.66 18.11
N ALA A 33 2.07 -11.95 18.01
CA ALA A 33 1.68 -12.77 19.15
C ALA A 33 2.79 -12.84 20.22
N TYR A 34 4.06 -12.68 19.81
CA TYR A 34 5.22 -12.78 20.68
C TYR A 34 5.80 -11.42 21.10
N LYS A 35 5.27 -10.31 20.60
CA LYS A 35 5.83 -8.96 20.83
C LYS A 35 5.23 -8.23 22.06
N SER A 36 4.29 -8.83 22.79
CA SER A 36 3.63 -8.17 23.94
C SER A 36 3.69 -9.01 25.23
N GLU A 37 4.51 -8.57 26.18
CA GLU A 37 4.48 -9.06 27.57
C GLU A 37 3.68 -8.07 28.42
N GLY A 38 2.58 -8.51 29.04
CA GLY A 38 1.78 -7.65 29.94
C GLY A 38 0.97 -6.54 29.27
N ALA A 39 0.57 -6.71 28.00
CA ALA A 39 -0.27 -5.73 27.32
C ALA A 39 -1.61 -5.51 28.06
N SER A 40 -1.96 -4.24 28.28
CA SER A 40 -3.24 -3.80 28.84
C SER A 40 -4.19 -3.21 27.80
N ASN A 41 -3.67 -2.91 26.61
CA ASN A 41 -4.42 -2.23 25.55
C ASN A 41 -4.77 -3.22 24.42
N PRO A 42 -5.95 -3.06 23.79
CA PRO A 42 -6.30 -3.86 22.63
C PRO A 42 -5.37 -3.55 21.45
N ILE A 43 -5.22 -4.52 20.55
CA ILE A 43 -4.57 -4.34 19.25
C ILE A 43 -5.65 -4.33 18.18
N TYR A 44 -5.52 -3.44 17.20
CA TYR A 44 -6.41 -3.39 16.05
C TYR A 44 -5.68 -3.98 14.84
N LEU A 45 -6.27 -5.00 14.24
CA LEU A 45 -5.75 -5.67 13.05
C LEU A 45 -6.60 -5.32 11.84
N VAL A 46 -5.96 -5.12 10.70
CA VAL A 46 -6.57 -4.96 9.39
C VAL A 46 -5.97 -5.99 8.46
N ASN A 47 -6.74 -7.00 8.07
CA ASN A 47 -6.26 -8.03 7.17
C ASN A 47 -6.24 -7.57 5.70
N SER A 48 -5.66 -8.38 4.83
CA SER A 48 -5.59 -8.16 3.39
C SER A 48 -6.96 -8.02 2.73
N SER A 49 -7.98 -8.70 3.27
CA SER A 49 -9.37 -8.55 2.86
C SER A 49 -10.05 -7.30 3.43
N GLY A 50 -9.36 -6.46 4.20
CA GLY A 50 -9.89 -5.25 4.83
C GLY A 50 -10.70 -5.45 6.09
N LEU A 51 -10.96 -6.68 6.54
CA LEU A 51 -11.64 -6.90 7.82
C LEU A 51 -10.83 -6.30 8.97
N ILE A 52 -11.51 -5.51 9.79
CA ILE A 52 -10.91 -4.86 10.95
C ILE A 52 -11.36 -5.59 12.20
N LYS A 53 -10.40 -6.04 13.00
CA LYS A 53 -10.64 -6.73 14.27
C LYS A 53 -9.92 -6.01 15.40
N GLU A 54 -10.65 -5.74 16.47
CA GLU A 54 -10.09 -5.44 17.77
C GLU A 54 -9.80 -6.74 18.50
N LEU A 55 -8.57 -6.89 18.99
CA LEU A 55 -8.14 -8.01 19.79
C LEU A 55 -7.97 -7.59 21.24
N ALA A 56 -8.69 -8.29 22.12
CA ALA A 56 -8.59 -8.07 23.55
C ALA A 56 -7.17 -8.37 24.06
N PRO A 57 -6.65 -7.61 25.05
CA PRO A 57 -5.38 -7.84 25.74
C PRO A 57 -5.09 -9.29 26.12
N SER A 58 -6.13 -10.07 26.44
CA SER A 58 -6.03 -11.47 26.81
C SER A 58 -5.55 -12.41 25.68
N LEU A 59 -5.57 -11.97 24.42
CA LEU A 59 -5.21 -12.78 23.24
C LEU A 59 -3.76 -12.59 22.80
N HIS A 60 -3.15 -11.43 23.06
CA HIS A 60 -1.75 -11.12 22.72
C HIS A 60 -0.87 -10.87 23.95
N GLY A 61 -1.45 -10.52 25.09
CA GLY A 61 -0.73 -10.27 26.32
C GLY A 61 -0.26 -11.57 26.95
N GLN A 62 1.06 -11.77 27.01
CA GLN A 62 1.60 -12.82 27.87
C GLN A 62 1.31 -12.48 29.35
N LYS A 63 1.13 -13.51 30.18
CA LYS A 63 0.89 -13.39 31.63
C LYS A 63 1.89 -12.39 32.22
N GLN A 64 1.38 -11.40 32.96
CA GLN A 64 2.19 -10.46 33.72
C GLN A 64 3.12 -11.28 34.63
N ARG A 65 4.40 -11.39 34.27
CA ARG A 65 5.39 -12.07 35.11
C ARG A 65 5.79 -11.07 36.19
N PHE A 66 5.38 -11.32 37.42
CA PHE A 66 6.04 -10.70 38.56
C PHE A 66 7.49 -11.20 38.55
N MET A 67 8.47 -10.31 38.36
CA MET A 67 9.91 -10.64 38.26
C MET A 67 10.51 -11.27 39.53
N TRP A 68 9.69 -11.68 40.49
CA TRP A 68 10.10 -12.22 41.79
C TRP A 68 10.55 -13.69 41.68
N ASP A 69 10.34 -14.34 40.53
CA ASP A 69 10.85 -15.68 40.18
C ASP A 69 12.08 -15.66 39.23
N GLY A 70 12.64 -14.48 38.93
CA GLY A 70 13.81 -14.35 38.06
C GLY A 70 15.13 -14.49 38.83
N VAL A 71 16.01 -15.41 38.43
CA VAL A 71 17.41 -15.38 38.84
C VAL A 71 18.08 -14.21 38.10
N SER A 72 18.75 -13.31 38.82
CA SER A 72 19.58 -12.24 38.23
C SER A 72 20.73 -12.88 37.44
N ILE A 73 20.68 -12.81 36.11
CA ILE A 73 21.71 -13.40 35.23
C ILE A 73 22.87 -12.41 35.03
N ASP A 74 22.58 -11.13 34.84
CA ASP A 74 23.54 -10.04 35.00
C ASP A 74 22.79 -8.75 35.41
N LYS A 75 23.47 -7.80 36.07
CA LYS A 75 22.89 -6.52 36.49
C LYS A 75 22.95 -5.44 35.40
N LEU A 76 23.27 -5.83 34.16
CA LEU A 76 23.65 -4.90 33.08
C LEU A 76 22.69 -4.96 31.88
N ASN A 77 21.91 -6.04 31.75
CA ASN A 77 20.94 -6.24 30.67
C ASN A 77 19.52 -6.36 31.22
N SER A 78 18.73 -5.30 31.04
CA SER A 78 17.28 -5.30 31.26
C SER A 78 16.57 -6.01 30.09
N TRP A 79 16.78 -7.31 29.93
CA TRP A 79 16.14 -8.06 28.84
C TRP A 79 14.69 -8.50 29.15
N PHE A 80 14.32 -8.44 30.43
CA PHE A 80 13.02 -8.85 30.96
C PHE A 80 12.41 -7.72 31.80
N GLY A 81 11.21 -7.28 31.39
CA GLY A 81 10.46 -6.16 31.96
C GLY A 81 9.25 -5.87 31.07
N SER A 82 8.22 -5.16 31.58
CA SER A 82 7.05 -4.79 30.79
C SER A 82 7.48 -4.09 29.51
N ARG A 83 7.31 -4.74 28.36
CA ARG A 83 7.62 -4.13 27.08
C ARG A 83 6.48 -3.18 26.76
N ALA A 84 6.77 -1.89 26.83
CA ALA A 84 5.99 -0.91 26.12
C ALA A 84 5.99 -1.34 24.64
N ILE A 85 4.84 -1.25 23.96
CA ILE A 85 4.78 -1.52 22.51
C ILE A 85 5.92 -0.67 21.90
N PRO A 86 6.81 -1.21 21.05
CA PRO A 86 8.06 -0.55 20.67
C PRO A 86 7.91 0.87 20.07
N PHE A 87 6.68 1.31 19.81
CA PHE A 87 6.29 2.62 19.30
C PHE A 87 5.21 3.33 20.16
N SER A 88 4.96 2.90 21.40
CA SER A 88 4.15 3.65 22.36
C SER A 88 4.97 4.82 22.89
N GLU A 89 4.62 6.00 22.43
CA GLU A 89 4.89 7.36 22.94
C GLU A 89 6.33 7.78 23.37
N GLU A 90 7.32 6.91 23.56
CA GLU A 90 8.65 7.30 24.06
C GLU A 90 9.83 7.06 23.10
N ASN A 91 9.64 6.35 21.99
CA ASN A 91 10.61 6.33 20.87
C ASN A 91 10.25 7.36 19.78
N ILE A 92 9.65 8.48 20.19
CA ILE A 92 9.28 9.64 19.36
C ILE A 92 10.52 10.49 19.06
N LEU A 93 11.45 9.93 18.29
CA LEU A 93 12.49 10.69 17.59
C LEU A 93 12.34 10.42 16.10
N GLY A 94 11.27 11.00 15.53
CA GLY A 94 11.01 10.92 14.09
C GLY A 94 9.64 11.37 13.61
N GLN A 95 8.66 11.54 14.50
CA GLN A 95 7.34 12.08 14.13
C GLN A 95 7.44 13.58 13.83
N LYS A 96 7.87 13.92 12.60
CA LYS A 96 7.04 14.85 11.85
C LYS A 96 5.67 14.17 11.80
N THR A 97 4.61 14.87 12.19
CA THR A 97 3.27 14.47 11.78
C THR A 97 3.32 14.04 10.31
N SER A 98 2.44 13.13 9.87
CA SER A 98 2.27 12.65 8.48
C SER A 98 2.20 13.77 7.40
N GLU A 99 2.36 15.03 7.80
CA GLU A 99 2.00 16.20 7.06
C GLU A 99 2.99 16.69 6.00
N GLU A 100 4.26 16.28 5.98
CA GLU A 100 5.16 16.64 4.88
C GLU A 100 6.38 15.70 4.80
N ILE A 101 6.13 14.44 4.41
CA ILE A 101 7.22 13.57 3.94
C ILE A 101 7.74 14.15 2.62
N ARG A 102 8.98 14.66 2.64
CA ARG A 102 9.66 15.18 1.45
C ARG A 102 10.43 14.06 0.75
N LEU A 103 10.30 13.98 -0.57
CA LEU A 103 10.96 12.92 -1.36
C LEU A 103 12.48 13.00 -1.22
N LEU A 104 13.05 14.20 -1.20
CA LEU A 104 14.48 14.41 -1.01
C LEU A 104 14.97 14.02 0.39
N ASP A 105 14.13 14.16 1.43
CA ASP A 105 14.48 13.72 2.79
C ASP A 105 14.58 12.18 2.84
N ILE A 106 13.67 11.47 2.16
CA ILE A 106 13.71 10.01 2.02
C ILE A 106 14.98 9.60 1.26
N TRP A 107 15.21 10.19 0.09
CA TRP A 107 16.37 9.86 -0.73
C TRP A 107 17.68 10.10 0.01
N LYS A 108 17.80 11.23 0.71
CA LYS A 108 19.00 11.55 1.51
C LYS A 108 19.29 10.49 2.56
N LYS A 109 18.25 9.99 3.25
CA LYS A 109 18.40 8.88 4.22
C LYS A 109 18.89 7.61 3.54
N LEU A 110 18.22 7.18 2.46
CA LEU A 110 18.60 5.99 1.70
C LEU A 110 20.02 6.08 1.16
N ARG A 111 20.36 7.21 0.54
CA ARG A 111 21.70 7.51 0.02
C ARG A 111 22.76 7.35 1.10
N ASN A 112 22.57 7.97 2.27
CA ASN A 112 23.52 7.86 3.38
C ASN A 112 23.65 6.43 3.87
N SER A 113 22.53 5.70 3.94
CA SER A 113 22.54 4.27 4.26
C SER A 113 23.34 3.48 3.25
N PHE A 114 23.12 3.63 1.94
CA PHE A 114 23.89 2.91 0.92
C PHE A 114 25.39 3.25 0.94
N LEU A 115 25.74 4.53 1.08
CA LEU A 115 27.14 4.96 1.16
C LEU A 115 27.87 4.49 2.42
N SER A 116 27.14 4.08 3.46
CA SER A 116 27.71 3.50 4.68
C SER A 116 28.07 2.02 4.55
N GLN A 117 27.68 1.37 3.45
CA GLN A 117 27.86 -0.06 3.21
C GLN A 117 29.04 -0.31 2.28
N SER A 118 29.62 -1.51 2.32
CA SER A 118 30.71 -1.87 1.43
C SER A 118 30.21 -2.31 0.06
N ALA A 119 30.78 -1.73 -1.00
CA ALA A 119 30.47 -2.11 -2.38
C ALA A 119 30.81 -3.57 -2.69
N SER A 120 31.89 -4.10 -2.11
CA SER A 120 32.28 -5.50 -2.28
C SER A 120 31.31 -6.46 -1.57
N GLU A 121 30.78 -6.07 -0.41
CA GLU A 121 29.79 -6.85 0.32
C GLU A 121 28.46 -6.88 -0.42
N PHE A 122 27.98 -5.73 -0.91
CA PHE A 122 26.75 -5.64 -1.69
C PHE A 122 26.82 -6.44 -2.99
N LYS A 123 27.97 -6.40 -3.67
CA LYS A 123 28.23 -7.24 -4.85
C LYS A 123 28.24 -8.73 -4.51
N SER A 124 28.87 -9.10 -3.39
CA SER A 124 28.91 -10.49 -2.93
C SER A 124 27.54 -10.99 -2.52
N LEU A 125 26.73 -10.16 -1.86
CA LEU A 125 25.37 -10.47 -1.46
C LEU A 125 24.44 -10.65 -2.67
N SER A 126 24.57 -9.76 -3.66
CA SER A 126 23.83 -9.88 -4.92
C SER A 126 24.17 -11.20 -5.61
N LYS A 127 25.47 -11.49 -5.78
CA LYS A 127 25.94 -12.74 -6.39
C LYS A 127 25.47 -13.97 -5.61
N TRP A 128 25.60 -13.95 -4.28
CA TRP A 128 25.14 -15.02 -3.41
C TRP A 128 23.65 -15.31 -3.65
N PHE A 129 22.80 -14.27 -3.64
CA PHE A 129 21.37 -14.44 -3.90
C PHE A 129 21.12 -15.03 -5.28
N GLU A 130 21.73 -14.52 -6.34
CA GLU A 130 21.55 -15.01 -7.71
C GLU A 130 21.95 -16.49 -7.87
N GLU A 131 22.99 -16.94 -7.16
CA GLU A 131 23.51 -18.32 -7.20
C GLU A 131 22.68 -19.33 -6.39
N LEU A 132 21.80 -18.87 -5.49
CA LEU A 132 20.93 -19.76 -4.72
C LEU A 132 19.98 -20.55 -5.65
N PRO A 133 19.74 -21.84 -5.39
CA PRO A 133 18.70 -22.58 -6.09
C PRO A 133 17.32 -21.99 -5.76
N ASP A 134 16.38 -22.11 -6.69
CA ASP A 134 15.01 -21.60 -6.54
C ASP A 134 14.33 -22.06 -5.24
N SER A 135 14.60 -23.29 -4.78
CA SER A 135 14.05 -23.80 -3.51
C SER A 135 14.55 -23.03 -2.27
N GLU A 136 15.83 -22.64 -2.24
CA GLU A 136 16.40 -21.84 -1.15
C GLU A 136 15.94 -20.38 -1.24
N LYS A 137 15.83 -19.84 -2.45
CA LYS A 137 15.21 -18.53 -2.68
C LYS A 137 13.79 -18.51 -2.18
N CYS A 138 12.97 -19.50 -2.52
CA CYS A 138 11.63 -19.65 -2.00
C CYS A 138 11.64 -19.72 -0.47
N GLY A 139 12.53 -20.49 0.16
CA GLY A 139 12.61 -20.52 1.64
C GLY A 139 12.88 -19.15 2.28
N ILE A 140 13.70 -18.31 1.63
CA ILE A 140 13.94 -16.92 2.09
C ILE A 140 12.70 -16.06 1.81
N ILE A 141 12.14 -16.17 0.61
CA ILE A 141 10.99 -15.38 0.15
C ILE A 141 9.74 -15.71 0.97
N ASP A 142 9.48 -16.98 1.30
CA ASP A 142 8.38 -17.48 2.14
C ASP A 142 8.39 -16.90 3.55
N SER A 143 9.54 -16.37 4.01
CA SER A 143 9.63 -15.61 5.26
C SER A 143 8.99 -14.22 5.16
N LEU A 144 8.72 -13.75 3.94
CA LEU A 144 8.19 -12.43 3.60
C LEU A 144 6.89 -12.50 2.80
N VAL A 145 6.73 -13.48 1.91
CA VAL A 145 5.61 -13.67 0.98
C VAL A 145 5.61 -15.11 0.46
N ASP A 146 4.45 -15.70 0.24
CA ASP A 146 4.34 -17.01 -0.42
C ASP A 146 5.09 -17.01 -1.77
N CYS A 147 5.96 -18.00 -1.98
CA CYS A 147 6.82 -18.03 -3.16
C CYS A 147 6.04 -18.13 -4.47
N TYR A 148 4.86 -18.76 -4.49
CA TYR A 148 4.02 -18.82 -5.69
C TYR A 148 3.46 -17.45 -6.04
N ASP A 149 2.92 -16.73 -5.04
CA ASP A 149 2.43 -15.36 -5.22
C ASP A 149 3.56 -14.43 -5.68
N PHE A 150 4.75 -14.57 -5.10
CA PHE A 150 5.93 -13.83 -5.55
C PHE A 150 6.30 -14.16 -7.00
N LYS A 151 6.33 -15.44 -7.37
CA LYS A 151 6.61 -15.90 -8.73
C LYS A 151 5.63 -15.32 -9.75
N ASP A 152 4.33 -15.38 -9.46
CA ASP A 152 3.29 -14.76 -10.30
C ASP A 152 3.55 -13.26 -10.50
N ALA A 153 3.84 -12.55 -9.40
CA ALA A 153 4.06 -11.11 -9.42
C ALA A 153 5.35 -10.65 -10.13
N ILE A 154 6.38 -11.49 -10.21
CA ILE A 154 7.56 -11.22 -11.04
C ILE A 154 7.37 -11.67 -12.49
N GLY A 155 6.17 -12.11 -12.86
CA GLY A 155 5.80 -12.54 -14.21
C GLY A 155 6.24 -13.97 -14.53
N GLN A 156 6.37 -14.82 -13.51
CA GLN A 156 6.85 -16.21 -13.57
C GLN A 156 5.76 -17.15 -13.02
N SER A 157 4.56 -17.09 -13.59
CA SER A 157 3.39 -17.86 -13.13
C SER A 157 3.42 -19.35 -13.51
N GLU A 158 4.38 -19.78 -14.33
CA GLU A 158 4.53 -21.18 -14.72
C GLU A 158 5.29 -21.97 -13.64
N GLU A 159 4.81 -23.18 -13.31
CA GLU A 159 5.32 -24.02 -12.20
C GLU A 159 6.84 -24.31 -12.29
N ASN A 160 7.41 -24.34 -13.50
CA ASN A 160 8.83 -24.61 -13.77
C ASN A 160 9.68 -23.36 -14.06
N SER A 161 9.10 -22.17 -13.96
CA SER A 161 9.83 -20.93 -14.24
C SER A 161 10.78 -20.57 -13.10
N SER A 162 11.99 -20.12 -13.45
CA SER A 162 13.00 -19.75 -12.45
C SER A 162 12.78 -18.34 -11.94
N ILE A 163 12.97 -18.14 -10.63
CA ILE A 163 12.97 -16.81 -10.03
C ILE A 163 13.97 -15.88 -10.73
N ASN A 164 15.13 -16.39 -11.16
CA ASN A 164 16.16 -15.59 -11.84
C ASN A 164 15.71 -15.06 -13.22
N ASP A 165 14.71 -15.66 -13.84
CA ASP A 165 14.20 -15.20 -15.13
C ASP A 165 13.27 -13.99 -14.98
N GLY A 166 12.60 -13.88 -13.82
CA GLY A 166 11.69 -12.79 -13.47
C GLY A 166 12.24 -11.80 -12.45
N PHE A 167 13.31 -12.10 -11.72
CA PHE A 167 13.80 -11.23 -10.67
C PHE A 167 15.31 -11.30 -10.55
N LYS A 168 15.96 -10.13 -10.61
CA LYS A 168 17.40 -10.02 -10.38
C LYS A 168 17.72 -8.83 -9.49
N ILE A 169 18.74 -8.98 -8.65
CA ILE A 169 19.23 -7.92 -7.78
C ILE A 169 20.70 -7.63 -8.08
N ASP A 170 21.02 -6.35 -8.25
CA ASP A 170 22.38 -5.82 -8.25
C ASP A 170 22.47 -4.66 -7.27
N LEU A 171 22.66 -5.00 -5.99
CA LEU A 171 22.75 -4.02 -4.90
C LEU A 171 23.94 -3.07 -5.08
N SER A 172 24.98 -3.48 -5.80
CA SER A 172 26.15 -2.63 -6.02
C SER A 172 25.80 -1.35 -6.78
N LYS A 173 24.77 -1.39 -7.65
CA LYS A 173 24.25 -0.21 -8.34
C LYS A 173 23.62 0.81 -7.40
N LEU A 174 23.06 0.39 -6.25
CA LEU A 174 22.53 1.34 -5.27
C LEU A 174 23.62 2.25 -4.71
N ILE A 175 24.83 1.71 -4.51
CA ILE A 175 25.99 2.47 -4.05
C ILE A 175 26.49 3.39 -5.18
N ASP A 176 26.58 2.88 -6.41
CA ASP A 176 26.95 3.69 -7.57
C ASP A 176 26.01 4.88 -7.77
N LEU A 177 24.69 4.65 -7.67
CA LEU A 177 23.67 5.69 -7.78
C LEU A 177 23.77 6.67 -6.61
N ALA A 178 23.94 6.19 -5.38
CA ALA A 178 24.13 7.04 -4.22
C ALA A 178 25.39 7.93 -4.30
N GLY A 179 26.43 7.46 -5.02
CA GLY A 179 27.64 8.23 -5.30
C GLY A 179 27.48 9.27 -6.42
N LYS A 180 26.82 8.88 -7.53
CA LYS A 180 26.72 9.69 -8.75
C LYS A 180 25.59 10.72 -8.73
N VAL A 181 24.45 10.41 -8.11
CA VAL A 181 23.29 11.30 -8.10
C VAL A 181 23.54 12.46 -7.13
N GLU A 182 23.23 13.68 -7.60
CA GLU A 182 23.38 14.89 -6.78
C GLU A 182 22.47 14.87 -5.55
N LYS A 183 22.78 15.67 -4.53
CA LYS A 183 22.07 15.60 -3.23
C LYS A 183 20.61 16.06 -3.31
N ASP A 184 20.30 16.87 -4.31
CA ASP A 184 19.02 17.49 -4.62
C ASP A 184 18.28 16.82 -5.77
N GLN A 185 18.79 15.67 -6.25
CA GLN A 185 18.18 14.89 -7.31
C GLN A 185 17.76 13.51 -6.83
N PHE A 186 16.72 12.97 -7.45
CA PHE A 186 16.30 11.59 -7.26
C PHE A 186 16.83 10.74 -8.43
N PRO A 187 17.29 9.50 -8.20
CA PRO A 187 17.71 8.60 -9.29
C PRO A 187 16.54 8.36 -10.26
N LYS A 188 16.85 8.15 -11.55
CA LYS A 188 15.80 7.81 -12.50
C LYS A 188 15.19 6.47 -12.16
N PHE A 189 13.91 6.30 -12.46
CA PHE A 189 13.22 5.04 -12.26
C PHE A 189 13.94 3.88 -12.96
N THR A 190 14.41 4.08 -14.19
CA THR A 190 15.13 3.06 -14.96
C THR A 190 16.49 2.68 -14.38
N ASP A 191 17.12 3.57 -13.60
CA ASP A 191 18.38 3.28 -12.91
C ASP A 191 18.15 2.32 -11.73
N LEU A 192 16.97 2.41 -11.10
CA LEU A 192 16.55 1.54 -10.01
C LEU A 192 15.88 0.26 -10.52
N PHE A 193 14.93 0.38 -11.45
CA PHE A 193 14.06 -0.67 -11.94
C PHE A 193 14.19 -0.81 -13.46
N SER A 194 15.08 -1.69 -13.89
CA SER A 194 15.21 -2.11 -15.29
C SER A 194 16.05 -3.36 -15.37
N LYS A 195 16.14 -3.98 -16.56
CA LYS A 195 17.05 -5.09 -16.82
C LYS A 195 18.50 -4.81 -16.40
N ASN A 196 18.92 -3.55 -16.49
CA ASN A 196 20.26 -3.09 -16.11
C ASN A 196 20.24 -2.20 -14.85
N GLY A 197 19.12 -2.13 -14.13
CA GLY A 197 18.99 -1.37 -12.89
C GLY A 197 19.47 -2.14 -11.66
N ALA A 198 19.25 -1.56 -10.48
CA ALA A 198 19.51 -2.23 -9.20
C ALA A 198 18.57 -3.43 -8.97
N PHE A 199 17.35 -3.34 -9.48
CA PHE A 199 16.33 -4.38 -9.42
C PHE A 199 15.77 -4.60 -10.82
N TYR A 200 15.65 -5.86 -11.21
CA TYR A 200 14.91 -6.27 -12.39
C TYR A 200 13.69 -7.06 -11.93
N ILE A 201 12.51 -6.73 -12.46
CA ILE A 201 11.25 -7.42 -12.22
C ILE A 201 10.63 -7.70 -13.58
N GLY A 202 10.44 -8.98 -13.90
CA GLY A 202 10.01 -9.49 -15.20
C GLY A 202 8.61 -9.06 -15.57
N ALA A 203 7.72 -8.88 -14.58
CA ALA A 203 6.40 -8.30 -14.78
C ALA A 203 6.45 -6.87 -15.35
N PHE A 204 7.56 -6.14 -15.15
CA PHE A 204 7.75 -4.82 -15.73
C PHE A 204 8.44 -4.83 -17.10
N LYS A 205 8.80 -6.00 -17.63
CA LYS A 205 9.52 -6.13 -18.90
C LYS A 205 8.75 -5.47 -20.05
N GLY A 206 9.34 -4.46 -20.66
CA GLY A 206 8.76 -3.69 -21.75
C GLY A 206 7.96 -2.46 -21.29
N PHE A 207 7.76 -2.31 -19.98
CA PHE A 207 7.11 -1.16 -19.35
C PHE A 207 8.11 -0.19 -18.70
N GLU A 208 9.33 -0.63 -18.41
CA GLU A 208 10.25 0.11 -17.54
C GLU A 208 10.61 1.49 -18.10
N GLU A 209 10.81 1.60 -19.41
CA GLU A 209 11.14 2.87 -20.05
C GLU A 209 9.94 3.82 -20.14
N LYS A 210 8.74 3.27 -20.44
CA LYS A 210 7.50 4.07 -20.60
C LYS A 210 6.99 4.59 -19.27
N VAL A 211 6.83 3.69 -18.30
CA VAL A 211 6.42 4.03 -16.93
C VAL A 211 7.51 4.85 -16.25
N GLY A 212 8.78 4.49 -16.45
CA GLY A 212 9.90 5.21 -15.87
C GLY A 212 9.95 6.67 -16.30
N LYS A 213 9.76 6.97 -17.60
CA LYS A 213 9.77 8.35 -18.10
C LYS A 213 8.71 9.23 -17.43
N ILE A 214 7.47 8.74 -17.28
CA ILE A 214 6.40 9.53 -16.64
C ILE A 214 6.61 9.65 -15.12
N LEU A 215 7.09 8.60 -14.45
CA LEU A 215 7.41 8.65 -13.03
C LEU A 215 8.53 9.65 -12.75
N ASP A 216 9.58 9.69 -13.57
CA ASP A 216 10.67 10.66 -13.45
C ASP A 216 10.16 12.10 -13.56
N ILE A 217 9.27 12.38 -14.53
CA ILE A 217 8.63 13.70 -14.68
C ILE A 217 7.85 14.05 -13.40
N TRP A 218 7.03 13.13 -12.90
CA TRP A 218 6.22 13.35 -11.71
C TRP A 218 7.04 13.57 -10.44
N ILE A 219 8.13 12.82 -10.27
CA ILE A 219 9.07 13.01 -9.15
C ILE A 219 9.69 14.41 -9.23
N GLN A 220 10.15 14.84 -10.41
CA GLN A 220 10.76 16.16 -10.59
C GLN A 220 9.76 17.30 -10.35
N GLU A 221 8.52 17.16 -10.81
CA GLU A 221 7.44 18.10 -10.49
C GLU A 221 7.20 18.22 -8.98
N GLU A 222 7.18 17.09 -8.27
CA GLU A 222 6.93 17.07 -6.83
C GLU A 222 8.12 17.66 -6.04
N ILE A 223 9.36 17.35 -6.43
CA ILE A 223 10.57 17.95 -5.83
C ILE A 223 10.59 19.46 -6.03
N LYS A 224 10.23 19.96 -7.22
CA LYS A 224 10.12 21.40 -7.48
C LYS A 224 9.08 22.06 -6.57
N LYS A 225 7.92 21.42 -6.36
CA LYS A 225 6.89 21.92 -5.43
C LYS A 225 7.37 21.96 -3.98
N GLU A 226 8.05 20.90 -3.52
CA GLU A 226 8.62 20.82 -2.18
C GLU A 226 9.70 21.89 -1.94
N SER A 227 10.45 22.24 -2.99
CA SER A 227 11.55 23.20 -2.93
C SER A 227 11.09 24.67 -3.02
N PHE A 228 9.93 24.92 -3.64
CA PHE A 228 9.38 26.27 -3.82
C PHE A 228 7.92 26.36 -3.30
N PRO A 229 7.71 26.46 -1.96
CA PRO A 229 6.38 26.48 -1.35
C PRO A 229 5.50 27.67 -1.78
N ALA A 230 6.09 28.72 -2.36
CA ALA A 230 5.37 29.88 -2.88
C ALA A 230 4.54 29.58 -4.15
N LEU A 231 4.76 28.43 -4.81
CA LEU A 231 3.98 27.93 -5.94
C LEU A 231 2.78 27.06 -5.52
N LYS A 232 2.32 27.15 -4.26
CA LYS A 232 1.12 26.46 -3.76
C LYS A 232 -0.14 27.02 -4.44
N VAL A 233 -0.34 26.67 -5.71
CA VAL A 233 -1.65 26.73 -6.38
C VAL A 233 -2.61 25.86 -5.57
N GLU A 234 -3.85 26.32 -5.38
CA GLU A 234 -4.89 25.55 -4.68
C GLU A 234 -4.91 24.10 -5.20
N GLU A 235 -4.91 23.13 -4.28
CA GLU A 235 -4.72 21.70 -4.61
C GLU A 235 -5.76 21.13 -5.59
N THR A 236 -6.91 21.79 -5.70
CA THR A 236 -8.03 21.49 -6.59
C THR A 236 -7.78 21.85 -8.05
N GLU A 237 -6.79 22.70 -8.34
CA GLU A 237 -6.46 23.14 -9.71
C GLU A 237 -5.22 22.45 -10.28
N GLN A 238 -4.49 21.69 -9.46
CA GLN A 238 -3.24 21.07 -9.88
C GLN A 238 -3.47 19.86 -10.80
N LYS A 239 -2.66 19.79 -11.86
CA LYS A 239 -2.53 18.63 -12.74
C LYS A 239 -2.19 17.37 -11.92
N LEU A 240 -2.89 16.27 -12.24
CA LEU A 240 -2.69 14.97 -11.64
C LEU A 240 -1.25 14.53 -11.84
N ASN A 241 -0.64 14.16 -10.72
CA ASN A 241 0.71 13.66 -10.64
C ASN A 241 0.62 12.35 -9.83
N GLY A 242 1.07 11.24 -10.40
CA GLY A 242 0.97 9.93 -9.76
C GLY A 242 1.74 9.83 -8.44
N MET A 243 2.84 10.58 -8.29
CA MET A 243 3.56 10.66 -7.01
C MET A 243 2.74 11.35 -5.93
N LYS A 244 1.97 12.39 -6.27
CA LYS A 244 1.02 13.01 -5.34
C LYS A 244 -0.03 12.00 -4.88
N LEU A 245 -0.55 11.19 -5.80
CA LEU A 245 -1.49 10.12 -5.46
C LEU A 245 -0.86 9.10 -4.50
N LEU A 246 0.35 8.61 -4.80
CA LEU A 246 1.07 7.70 -3.90
C LEU A 246 1.28 8.33 -2.51
N LYS A 247 1.73 9.59 -2.43
CA LYS A 247 1.86 10.31 -1.15
C LYS A 247 0.55 10.37 -0.38
N VAL A 248 -0.58 10.60 -1.05
CA VAL A 248 -1.90 10.61 -0.40
C VAL A 248 -2.28 9.22 0.12
N LEU A 249 -2.02 8.16 -0.66
CA LEU A 249 -2.28 6.78 -0.25
C LEU A 249 -1.46 6.36 0.98
N PHE A 250 -0.23 6.88 1.14
CA PHE A 250 0.64 6.60 2.28
C PHE A 250 0.50 7.58 3.47
N SER A 251 -0.14 8.73 3.29
CA SER A 251 -0.29 9.76 4.36
C SER A 251 -1.67 9.79 5.02
N ASP A 252 -2.57 8.90 4.59
CA ASP A 252 -3.95 8.78 5.08
C ASP A 252 -4.79 10.07 4.97
N ARG A 253 -4.41 10.94 4.03
CA ARG A 253 -5.10 12.20 3.73
C ARG A 253 -6.24 11.99 2.73
N LYS A 254 -7.21 12.91 2.74
CA LYS A 254 -8.24 12.99 1.69
C LYS A 254 -7.57 13.36 0.36
N PHE A 255 -7.97 12.71 -0.71
CA PHE A 255 -7.52 12.97 -2.08
C PHE A 255 -8.42 13.97 -2.81
N GLY A 256 -9.72 13.85 -2.57
CA GLY A 256 -10.76 14.69 -3.11
C GLY A 256 -11.34 15.64 -2.07
N GLU A 257 -12.62 15.93 -2.23
CA GLU A 257 -13.38 16.82 -1.34
C GLU A 257 -13.88 16.10 -0.08
N GLY A 258 -13.94 14.76 -0.11
CA GLY A 258 -14.43 13.91 0.97
C GLY A 258 -15.94 13.72 1.01
N CYS A 259 -16.34 12.64 1.68
CA CYS A 259 -17.73 12.21 1.81
C CYS A 259 -18.65 13.27 2.43
N ASP A 260 -18.15 14.08 3.36
CA ASP A 260 -18.90 15.17 3.99
C ASP A 260 -19.40 16.23 2.97
N LYS A 261 -18.71 16.38 1.82
CA LYS A 261 -19.15 17.25 0.72
C LYS A 261 -19.97 16.48 -0.30
N TYR A 262 -19.52 15.29 -0.70
CA TYR A 262 -20.19 14.48 -1.73
C TYR A 262 -21.66 14.16 -1.40
N LEU A 263 -21.95 13.90 -0.12
CA LEU A 263 -23.30 13.56 0.32
C LEU A 263 -24.30 14.74 0.30
N LYS A 264 -23.82 15.99 0.17
CA LYS A 264 -24.69 17.19 0.15
C LYS A 264 -25.34 17.45 -1.20
N ASN A 265 -24.77 16.92 -2.29
CA ASN A 265 -25.29 17.07 -3.64
C ASN A 265 -25.82 15.72 -4.14
N ASN A 266 -27.07 15.67 -4.59
CA ASN A 266 -27.70 14.40 -5.01
C ASN A 266 -26.94 13.70 -6.15
N GLU A 267 -26.45 14.43 -7.15
CA GLU A 267 -25.69 13.86 -8.26
C GLU A 267 -24.32 13.32 -7.80
N GLU A 268 -23.66 14.02 -6.89
CA GLU A 268 -22.37 13.57 -6.34
C GLU A 268 -22.53 12.40 -5.37
N LYS A 269 -23.59 12.40 -4.57
CA LYS A 269 -24.00 11.25 -3.75
C LYS A 269 -24.25 10.03 -4.63
N GLU A 270 -24.80 10.23 -5.83
CA GLU A 270 -24.98 9.14 -6.78
C GLU A 270 -23.67 8.58 -7.33
N ILE A 271 -22.69 9.45 -7.59
CA ILE A 271 -21.36 9.08 -8.12
C ILE A 271 -20.51 8.44 -7.02
N PHE A 272 -20.49 9.00 -5.81
CA PHE A 272 -19.73 8.55 -4.64
C PHE A 272 -20.63 7.85 -3.63
N PHE A 273 -21.45 6.90 -4.12
CA PHE A 273 -22.40 6.16 -3.30
C PHE A 273 -21.73 5.39 -2.14
N GLU A 274 -20.45 5.05 -2.26
CA GLU A 274 -19.65 4.43 -1.21
C GLU A 274 -19.63 5.26 0.10
N CYS A 275 -19.77 6.59 -0.01
CA CYS A 275 -19.89 7.47 1.14
C CYS A 275 -21.20 7.32 1.92
N ALA A 276 -22.24 6.78 1.29
CA ALA A 276 -23.59 6.66 1.86
C ALA A 276 -23.87 5.26 2.43
N ILE A 277 -22.95 4.31 2.27
CA ILE A 277 -23.15 2.94 2.73
C ILE A 277 -22.88 2.90 4.23
N GLU A 278 -23.95 2.71 5.00
CA GLU A 278 -23.88 2.32 6.41
C GLU A 278 -23.85 0.78 6.47
N LYS A 279 -22.82 0.21 7.09
CA LYS A 279 -22.73 -1.24 7.24
C LYS A 279 -23.69 -1.76 8.30
N SER A 280 -24.31 -2.90 8.03
CA SER A 280 -24.93 -3.74 9.04
C SER A 280 -23.88 -4.54 9.81
N ASP A 281 -24.08 -4.77 11.10
CA ASP A 281 -23.17 -5.53 11.99
C ASP A 281 -22.99 -7.02 11.60
N ASN A 282 -23.71 -7.52 10.60
CA ASN A 282 -23.67 -8.92 10.19
C ASN A 282 -22.54 -9.19 9.18
N PHE A 283 -21.36 -9.54 9.68
CA PHE A 283 -20.28 -10.13 8.88
C PHE A 283 -20.55 -11.64 8.72
N MET A 284 -20.74 -12.13 7.48
CA MET A 284 -21.14 -13.52 7.22
C MET A 284 -19.98 -14.52 7.05
N ASP A 285 -18.71 -14.10 7.06
CA ASP A 285 -17.63 -14.98 6.57
C ASP A 285 -16.52 -15.33 7.57
N ASP A 286 -16.58 -14.88 8.83
CA ASP A 286 -15.55 -15.25 9.81
C ASP A 286 -16.16 -15.42 11.21
N PRO A 287 -16.09 -16.62 11.83
CA PRO A 287 -16.71 -16.86 13.13
C PRO A 287 -16.11 -15.94 14.19
N GLU A 288 -16.98 -15.21 14.91
CA GLU A 288 -16.55 -14.45 16.09
C GLU A 288 -15.82 -15.38 17.07
N LYS A 289 -14.54 -15.10 17.28
CA LYS A 289 -13.69 -15.80 18.25
C LYS A 289 -13.74 -15.04 19.57
N GLU A 290 -13.71 -15.76 20.69
CA GLU A 290 -13.75 -15.17 22.02
C GLU A 290 -12.60 -14.17 22.21
N GLY A 291 -12.93 -12.91 22.52
CA GLY A 291 -11.96 -11.82 22.68
C GLY A 291 -11.61 -11.05 21.40
N GLU A 292 -12.28 -11.34 20.27
CA GLU A 292 -12.19 -10.56 19.03
C GLU A 292 -13.49 -9.80 18.78
N ARG A 293 -13.39 -8.54 18.33
CA ARG A 293 -14.55 -7.72 17.97
C ARG A 293 -14.34 -7.10 16.59
N PHE A 294 -15.31 -7.24 15.70
CA PHE A 294 -15.28 -6.56 14.41
C PHE A 294 -15.56 -5.08 14.55
N LEU A 295 -14.83 -4.25 13.80
CA LEU A 295 -15.07 -2.82 13.72
C LEU A 295 -15.61 -2.43 12.35
N ASN A 296 -16.62 -1.56 12.37
CA ASN A 296 -17.17 -0.93 11.17
C ASN A 296 -16.48 0.42 10.93
N PRO A 297 -15.62 0.55 9.91
CA PRO A 297 -15.00 1.82 9.60
C PRO A 297 -15.96 2.73 8.85
N LYS A 298 -15.74 4.03 9.00
CA LYS A 298 -16.46 5.06 8.24
C LYS A 298 -15.67 5.42 6.99
N VAL A 299 -16.34 5.56 5.84
CA VAL A 299 -15.70 6.08 4.62
C VAL A 299 -15.62 7.61 4.71
N LEU A 300 -14.41 8.17 4.58
CA LEU A 300 -14.14 9.61 4.62
C LEU A 300 -13.93 10.23 3.24
N ASP A 301 -13.45 9.44 2.28
CA ASP A 301 -13.17 9.88 0.91
C ASP A 301 -13.07 8.69 -0.04
N VAL A 302 -13.22 8.93 -1.34
CA VAL A 302 -13.27 7.89 -2.36
C VAL A 302 -12.48 8.31 -3.59
N ILE A 303 -11.61 7.43 -4.06
CA ILE A 303 -10.92 7.53 -5.34
C ILE A 303 -11.53 6.51 -6.29
N LYS A 304 -11.96 6.97 -7.47
CA LYS A 304 -12.53 6.11 -8.52
C LYS A 304 -11.74 6.24 -9.80
N ALA A 305 -11.61 5.15 -10.53
CA ALA A 305 -11.21 5.23 -11.93
C ALA A 305 -12.31 5.91 -12.76
N GLY A 306 -11.87 6.82 -13.62
CA GLY A 306 -12.61 7.51 -14.67
C GLY A 306 -11.95 7.28 -16.02
N ASN A 307 -12.72 7.31 -17.08
CA ASN A 307 -12.23 7.10 -18.43
C ASN A 307 -12.76 8.18 -19.38
N LEU A 308 -11.84 8.76 -20.17
CA LEU A 308 -12.13 9.63 -21.31
C LEU A 308 -11.39 9.13 -22.55
N GLU A 309 -11.72 7.90 -22.94
CA GLU A 309 -11.29 7.37 -24.22
C GLU A 309 -11.85 8.20 -25.39
N GLU A 310 -10.98 8.47 -26.36
CA GLU A 310 -11.30 9.27 -27.55
C GLU A 310 -12.44 8.67 -28.37
N LYS A 311 -12.59 7.34 -28.33
CA LYS A 311 -13.71 6.62 -28.97
C LYS A 311 -15.04 6.85 -28.26
N MET A 312 -15.05 6.94 -26.92
CA MET A 312 -16.28 7.13 -26.16
C MET A 312 -16.78 8.59 -26.22
N LYS A 313 -15.89 9.59 -26.39
CA LYS A 313 -16.20 11.04 -26.41
C LYS A 313 -16.94 11.57 -25.16
N LYS A 314 -17.23 10.71 -24.19
CA LYS A 314 -17.95 11.03 -22.97
C LYS A 314 -17.09 10.63 -21.77
N PRO A 315 -16.88 11.52 -20.79
CA PRO A 315 -16.26 11.09 -19.55
C PRO A 315 -17.18 10.08 -18.86
N SER A 316 -16.57 9.07 -18.27
CA SER A 316 -17.25 8.00 -17.54
C SER A 316 -16.49 7.65 -16.27
N TYR A 317 -17.16 6.94 -15.35
CA TYR A 317 -16.60 6.53 -14.07
C TYR A 317 -17.06 5.13 -13.69
N VAL A 318 -16.32 4.50 -12.78
CA VAL A 318 -16.69 3.21 -12.22
C VAL A 318 -17.82 3.36 -11.19
N PRO A 319 -19.02 2.78 -11.41
CA PRO A 319 -20.13 2.85 -10.46
C PRO A 319 -19.93 1.91 -9.26
N SER A 320 -20.66 2.17 -8.16
CA SER A 320 -20.72 1.24 -7.02
C SER A 320 -21.43 -0.07 -7.39
N LEU A 321 -21.03 -1.18 -6.76
CA LEU A 321 -21.64 -2.50 -6.95
C LEU A 321 -23.14 -2.51 -6.69
N PHE A 322 -23.59 -1.89 -5.60
CA PHE A 322 -25.02 -1.84 -5.24
C PHE A 322 -25.90 -1.21 -6.32
N LYS A 323 -25.35 -0.29 -7.12
CA LYS A 323 -26.06 0.31 -8.25
C LYS A 323 -26.02 -0.52 -9.52
N LYS A 324 -24.99 -1.35 -9.73
CA LYS A 324 -24.94 -2.24 -10.90
C LYS A 324 -26.06 -3.28 -10.89
N ILE A 325 -26.38 -3.82 -9.71
CA ILE A 325 -27.44 -4.82 -9.53
C ILE A 325 -28.82 -4.27 -9.94
N LEU A 326 -29.01 -2.94 -9.91
CA LEU A 326 -30.30 -2.28 -10.17
C LEU A 326 -30.51 -1.83 -11.63
N GLU A 327 -29.50 -1.86 -12.49
CA GLU A 327 -29.62 -1.38 -13.89
C GLU A 327 -29.49 -2.53 -14.92
N PRO A 328 -30.34 -2.60 -15.98
CA PRO A 328 -30.41 -3.77 -16.87
C PRO A 328 -29.25 -3.92 -17.88
N LYS A 329 -28.14 -3.21 -17.70
CA LYS A 329 -26.95 -3.30 -18.55
C LYS A 329 -25.71 -3.22 -17.67
N ASP A 330 -24.98 -4.33 -17.61
CA ASP A 330 -23.65 -4.50 -17.01
C ASP A 330 -22.59 -3.61 -17.67
N ARG A 331 -22.78 -2.29 -17.67
CA ARG A 331 -21.75 -1.37 -18.12
C ARG A 331 -20.74 -1.21 -16.99
N GLU A 332 -19.51 -1.61 -17.27
CA GLU A 332 -18.38 -1.40 -16.38
C GLU A 332 -18.17 0.08 -16.02
N TRP A 333 -18.60 0.95 -16.92
CA TRP A 333 -18.46 2.41 -16.86
C TRP A 333 -19.82 3.09 -16.96
N ARG A 334 -20.08 4.04 -16.06
CA ARG A 334 -21.26 4.91 -16.08
C ARG A 334 -20.87 6.28 -16.63
N GLU A 335 -21.65 6.79 -17.58
CA GLU A 335 -21.45 8.12 -18.17
C GLU A 335 -21.88 9.20 -17.17
N PHE A 336 -21.19 10.35 -17.16
CA PHE A 336 -21.68 11.52 -16.44
C PHE A 336 -22.88 12.17 -17.16
N SER A 337 -23.84 12.66 -16.38
CA SER A 337 -25.07 13.34 -16.84
C SER A 337 -24.81 14.72 -17.46
N GLY A 338 -25.78 15.17 -18.26
CA GLY A 338 -25.70 16.25 -19.26
C GLY A 338 -24.94 17.53 -18.87
N ASP A 339 -25.28 18.19 -17.77
CA ASP A 339 -24.87 19.59 -17.56
C ASP A 339 -23.42 19.77 -17.11
N LYS A 340 -22.86 18.79 -16.37
CA LYS A 340 -21.46 18.84 -15.91
C LYS A 340 -20.48 18.15 -16.85
N ARG A 341 -20.98 17.50 -17.89
CA ARG A 341 -20.16 16.60 -18.71
C ARG A 341 -19.00 17.30 -19.42
N GLU A 342 -19.22 18.50 -19.96
CA GLU A 342 -18.13 19.26 -20.59
C GLU A 342 -17.15 19.82 -19.56
N GLN A 343 -17.62 20.23 -18.38
CA GLN A 343 -16.73 20.62 -17.28
C GLN A 343 -15.82 19.47 -16.87
N ILE A 344 -16.38 18.28 -16.64
CA ILE A 344 -15.63 17.09 -16.22
C ILE A 344 -14.63 16.67 -17.29
N LYS A 345 -15.04 16.71 -18.56
CA LYS A 345 -14.16 16.45 -19.70
C LYS A 345 -13.00 17.45 -19.75
N ASN A 346 -13.25 18.72 -19.49
CA ASN A 346 -12.19 19.73 -19.40
C ASN A 346 -11.27 19.49 -18.20
N ASP A 347 -11.82 19.17 -17.03
CA ASP A 347 -11.05 18.83 -15.83
C ASP A 347 -10.20 17.57 -16.04
N PHE A 348 -10.70 16.56 -16.75
CA PHE A 348 -9.90 15.38 -17.12
C PHE A 348 -8.75 15.75 -18.05
N LYS A 349 -8.98 16.59 -19.07
CA LYS A 349 -7.92 17.00 -20.00
C LYS A 349 -6.90 17.97 -19.40
N THR A 350 -7.30 18.82 -18.47
CA THR A 350 -6.42 19.86 -17.91
C THR A 350 -5.79 19.42 -16.60
N LYS A 351 -6.58 18.79 -15.72
CA LYS A 351 -6.19 18.38 -14.38
C LYS A 351 -5.96 16.87 -14.25
N GLY A 352 -6.39 16.04 -15.20
CA GLY A 352 -6.30 14.57 -15.10
C GLY A 352 -7.27 13.96 -14.07
N LYS A 353 -8.14 14.77 -13.45
CA LYS A 353 -9.10 14.31 -12.47
C LYS A 353 -10.27 15.27 -12.35
N TRP A 354 -11.39 14.77 -11.82
CA TRP A 354 -12.51 15.57 -11.33
C TRP A 354 -12.86 15.07 -9.93
N LYS A 355 -12.66 15.91 -8.91
CA LYS A 355 -12.84 15.54 -7.50
C LYS A 355 -12.07 14.25 -7.16
N GLY A 356 -12.76 13.22 -6.67
CA GLY A 356 -12.21 11.89 -6.39
C GLY A 356 -12.14 10.96 -7.62
N VAL A 357 -12.57 11.37 -8.80
CA VAL A 357 -12.51 10.54 -10.02
C VAL A 357 -11.24 10.86 -10.81
N LEU A 358 -10.38 9.86 -10.98
CA LEU A 358 -9.11 9.94 -11.70
C LEU A 358 -9.27 9.54 -13.16
N ASP A 359 -8.77 10.33 -14.10
CA ASP A 359 -8.73 9.91 -15.50
C ASP A 359 -7.60 8.91 -15.74
N ILE A 360 -7.91 7.62 -15.68
CA ILE A 360 -6.93 6.55 -15.92
C ILE A 360 -6.57 6.39 -17.40
N SER A 361 -7.28 7.08 -18.30
CA SER A 361 -6.94 7.14 -19.72
C SER A 361 -5.83 8.15 -20.05
N CYS A 362 -5.43 8.93 -19.03
CA CYS A 362 -4.37 9.92 -19.05
C CYS A 362 -4.54 10.96 -20.17
N SER A 363 -5.76 11.48 -20.34
CA SER A 363 -6.05 12.47 -21.38
C SER A 363 -5.37 13.83 -21.16
N ASN A 364 -4.88 14.10 -19.95
CA ASN A 364 -4.07 15.27 -19.62
C ASN A 364 -2.57 15.14 -19.93
N VAL A 365 -2.10 13.94 -20.30
CA VAL A 365 -0.70 13.70 -20.63
C VAL A 365 -0.49 13.92 -22.12
N GLU A 366 0.07 15.07 -22.44
CA GLU A 366 0.53 15.42 -23.79
C GLU A 366 2.01 15.05 -23.93
N GLY A 367 2.44 14.61 -25.12
CA GLY A 367 3.84 14.25 -25.37
C GLY A 367 4.75 15.47 -25.25
N SER A 368 5.86 15.32 -24.53
CA SER A 368 6.74 16.45 -24.17
C SER A 368 7.76 16.87 -25.24
N ASP A 369 7.96 16.08 -26.31
CA ASP A 369 9.08 16.24 -27.24
C ASP A 369 8.68 16.17 -28.73
N ILE A 370 9.48 16.82 -29.59
CA ILE A 370 9.36 16.75 -31.06
C ILE A 370 9.58 15.32 -31.60
N ILE A 371 10.29 14.47 -30.85
CA ILE A 371 10.47 13.05 -31.19
C ILE A 371 9.21 12.25 -30.80
N THR A 372 8.50 12.63 -29.74
CA THR A 372 7.23 11.99 -29.36
C THR A 372 6.07 12.38 -30.25
N SER A 373 6.10 13.54 -30.91
CA SER A 373 5.13 13.87 -31.96
C SER A 373 5.29 13.00 -33.22
N LEU A 374 6.52 12.59 -33.58
CA LEU A 374 6.73 11.63 -34.68
C LEU A 374 6.23 10.21 -34.34
N TRP A 375 6.29 9.80 -33.07
CA TRP A 375 5.70 8.53 -32.61
C TRP A 375 4.17 8.52 -32.62
N SER A 376 3.54 9.70 -32.48
CA SER A 376 2.08 9.84 -32.59
C SER A 376 1.53 9.60 -34.00
N ILE A 377 2.41 9.58 -35.01
CA ILE A 377 2.06 9.25 -36.41
C ILE A 377 1.91 7.73 -36.60
N PHE A 378 2.60 6.91 -35.79
CA PHE A 378 2.61 5.44 -35.92
C PHE A 378 1.81 4.72 -34.83
N SER A 379 1.50 5.40 -33.73
CA SER A 379 0.68 4.86 -32.65
C SER A 379 -0.29 5.93 -32.17
N ASP A 380 -1.57 5.59 -31.99
CA ASP A 380 -2.65 6.49 -31.55
C ASP A 380 -2.45 7.08 -30.13
N SER A 381 -1.23 7.06 -29.55
CA SER A 381 -0.91 7.67 -28.25
C SER A 381 0.60 7.90 -28.05
N PHE A 382 0.94 8.87 -27.18
CA PHE A 382 2.33 9.17 -26.80
C PHE A 382 2.88 8.17 -25.77
N PRO A 383 4.20 7.87 -25.75
CA PRO A 383 4.84 6.99 -24.77
C PRO A 383 4.55 7.34 -23.30
N GLU A 384 4.50 8.63 -22.95
CA GLU A 384 4.19 9.09 -21.59
C GLU A 384 2.74 8.80 -21.21
N ARG A 385 1.82 8.91 -22.19
CA ARG A 385 0.41 8.55 -22.00
C ARG A 385 0.24 7.05 -21.83
N MET A 386 1.02 6.24 -22.57
CA MET A 386 1.08 4.79 -22.36
C MET A 386 1.59 4.46 -20.96
N GLY A 387 2.74 5.02 -20.55
CA GLY A 387 3.31 4.80 -19.23
C GLY A 387 2.39 5.24 -18.08
N CYS A 388 1.64 6.34 -18.27
CA CYS A 388 0.64 6.79 -17.31
C CYS A 388 -0.54 5.79 -17.18
N ARG A 389 -1.04 5.26 -18.30
CA ARG A 389 -2.09 4.22 -18.30
C ARG A 389 -1.61 2.95 -17.63
N GLU A 390 -0.39 2.53 -17.94
CA GLU A 390 0.26 1.35 -17.35
C GLU A 390 0.44 1.53 -15.83
N PHE A 391 0.85 2.71 -15.36
CA PHE A 391 0.91 3.03 -13.93
C PHE A 391 -0.46 2.88 -13.24
N PHE A 392 -1.54 3.41 -13.82
CA PHE A 392 -2.86 3.28 -13.22
C PHE A 392 -3.41 1.86 -13.31
N GLN A 393 -3.04 1.09 -14.33
CA GLN A 393 -3.34 -0.33 -14.43
C GLN A 393 -2.66 -1.12 -13.30
N LEU A 394 -1.41 -0.81 -12.99
CA LEU A 394 -0.69 -1.37 -11.84
C LEU A 394 -1.31 -0.94 -10.50
N LEU A 395 -1.77 0.31 -10.38
CA LEU A 395 -2.37 0.81 -9.14
C LEU A 395 -3.75 0.19 -8.85
N PHE A 396 -4.57 0.03 -9.89
CA PHE A 396 -5.93 -0.52 -9.79
C PHE A 396 -6.00 -2.01 -10.18
N SER A 397 -4.89 -2.74 -10.13
CA SER A 397 -4.79 -4.10 -10.65
C SER A 397 -5.91 -5.02 -10.15
N GLY A 398 -6.54 -5.68 -11.12
CA GLY A 398 -7.70 -6.56 -10.97
C GLY A 398 -8.61 -6.50 -12.22
N ASP A 399 -8.97 -7.67 -12.76
CA ASP A 399 -9.96 -7.76 -13.85
C ASP A 399 -11.36 -7.32 -13.39
N GLN A 400 -11.59 -7.28 -12.08
CA GLN A 400 -12.85 -6.86 -11.50
C GLN A 400 -12.92 -5.34 -11.33
N ILE A 401 -14.04 -4.77 -11.77
CA ILE A 401 -14.33 -3.32 -11.70
C ILE A 401 -14.32 -2.79 -10.25
N THR A 402 -14.55 -3.66 -9.28
CA THR A 402 -14.46 -3.36 -7.84
C THR A 402 -13.11 -2.80 -7.43
N ASP A 403 -12.05 -3.29 -8.08
CA ASP A 403 -10.67 -3.04 -7.69
C ASP A 403 -10.16 -1.72 -8.24
N LYS A 404 -10.98 -1.06 -9.07
CA LYS A 404 -10.79 0.28 -9.61
C LYS A 404 -11.35 1.40 -8.71
N ARG A 405 -11.57 1.09 -7.42
CA ARG A 405 -12.09 2.01 -6.40
C ARG A 405 -11.29 1.87 -5.09
N LEU A 406 -10.77 2.98 -4.59
CA LEU A 406 -10.10 3.06 -3.28
C LEU A 406 -10.93 3.93 -2.34
N CYS A 407 -11.03 3.55 -1.08
CA CYS A 407 -11.78 4.22 -0.04
C CYS A 407 -10.83 4.56 1.11
N LEU A 408 -10.94 5.80 1.62
CA LEU A 408 -10.28 6.24 2.84
C LEU A 408 -11.19 5.87 4.02
N PHE A 409 -10.76 4.90 4.80
CA PHE A 409 -11.49 4.42 5.96
C PHE A 409 -11.00 5.13 7.23
N GLU A 410 -11.92 5.40 8.15
CA GLU A 410 -11.65 5.83 9.51
C GLU A 410 -12.10 4.76 10.50
N LEU A 411 -11.15 4.30 11.31
CA LEU A 411 -11.33 3.33 12.37
C LEU A 411 -11.87 4.03 13.63
N PRO A 412 -13.02 3.61 14.18
CA PRO A 412 -13.60 4.27 15.35
C PRO A 412 -12.78 3.99 16.61
N ASN A 413 -12.44 5.04 17.36
CA ASN A 413 -11.74 4.97 18.66
C ASN A 413 -10.36 4.28 18.63
N VAL A 414 -9.71 4.20 17.47
CA VAL A 414 -8.37 3.61 17.30
C VAL A 414 -7.30 4.71 17.32
N LYS A 415 -6.15 4.45 17.95
CA LYS A 415 -4.97 5.33 17.88
C LYS A 415 -3.89 4.83 16.92
N SER A 416 -3.83 3.53 16.73
CA SER A 416 -2.89 2.84 15.86
C SER A 416 -3.41 1.45 15.54
N TYR A 417 -3.00 0.90 14.41
CA TYR A 417 -3.44 -0.41 13.94
C TYR A 417 -2.29 -1.14 13.23
N ILE A 418 -2.36 -2.46 13.16
CA ILE A 418 -1.49 -3.29 12.33
C ILE A 418 -2.26 -3.63 11.07
N LYS A 419 -1.67 -3.36 9.90
CA LYS A 419 -2.29 -3.65 8.61
C LYS A 419 -1.41 -4.56 7.80
N GLU A 420 -2.00 -5.62 7.27
CA GLU A 420 -1.46 -6.34 6.13
C GLU A 420 -1.55 -5.44 4.90
N THR A 421 -0.42 -4.91 4.47
CA THR A 421 -0.32 -4.11 3.25
C THR A 421 0.24 -4.99 2.16
N ASN A 422 -0.50 -5.11 1.06
CA ASN A 422 -0.01 -5.66 -0.19
C ASN A 422 0.56 -4.50 -1.03
N LEU A 423 1.89 -4.36 -1.07
CA LEU A 423 2.55 -3.42 -1.98
C LEU A 423 2.86 -4.15 -3.29
N PHE A 424 2.20 -3.75 -4.38
CA PHE A 424 2.49 -4.21 -5.75
C PHE A 424 2.28 -5.71 -6.02
N GLY A 425 1.32 -6.36 -5.36
CA GLY A 425 0.86 -7.71 -5.72
C GLY A 425 1.20 -8.79 -4.69
N PRO A 426 2.48 -9.17 -4.50
CA PRO A 426 2.83 -10.31 -3.65
C PRO A 426 3.33 -9.85 -2.27
N PHE A 427 3.96 -8.68 -2.17
CA PHE A 427 4.66 -8.27 -0.95
C PHE A 427 3.66 -7.87 0.13
N MET A 428 3.19 -8.87 0.88
CA MET A 428 2.38 -8.70 2.07
C MET A 428 3.30 -8.41 3.25
N MET A 429 3.19 -7.20 3.80
CA MET A 429 3.90 -6.83 5.01
C MET A 429 2.89 -6.39 6.06
N SER A 430 3.01 -6.92 7.28
CA SER A 430 2.26 -6.39 8.40
C SER A 430 2.99 -5.16 8.94
N ASN A 431 2.35 -4.00 8.82
CA ASN A 431 2.94 -2.72 9.23
C ASN A 431 2.14 -2.12 10.37
N TRP A 432 2.86 -1.61 11.37
CA TRP A 432 2.26 -0.81 12.43
C TRP A 432 2.04 0.62 11.92
N ASN A 433 0.79 1.02 11.80
CA ASN A 433 0.39 2.33 11.33
C ASN A 433 -0.13 3.18 12.49
N GLN A 434 0.30 4.44 12.52
CA GLN A 434 -0.15 5.41 13.51
C GLN A 434 -1.33 6.21 12.97
N GLY A 435 -2.25 6.56 13.85
CA GLY A 435 -3.51 7.18 13.48
C GLY A 435 -4.62 6.15 13.29
N ASN A 436 -5.74 6.63 12.76
CA ASN A 436 -6.98 5.87 12.65
C ASN A 436 -7.52 5.83 11.23
N LYS A 437 -6.71 6.20 10.23
CA LYS A 437 -7.13 6.29 8.84
C LYS A 437 -6.28 5.40 7.95
N MET A 438 -6.87 4.93 6.85
CA MET A 438 -6.16 4.13 5.86
C MET A 438 -6.86 4.12 4.51
N TRP A 439 -6.09 4.11 3.43
CA TRP A 439 -6.59 3.79 2.10
C TRP A 439 -6.62 2.28 1.84
N MET A 440 -7.73 1.76 1.32
CA MET A 440 -7.90 0.37 0.89
C MET A 440 -8.84 0.26 -0.32
N LYS A 441 -8.85 -0.88 -1.02
CA LYS A 441 -9.88 -1.19 -2.03
C LYS A 441 -11.27 -1.11 -1.37
N CYS A 442 -12.22 -0.42 -2.00
CA CYS A 442 -13.58 -0.32 -1.44
C CYS A 442 -14.26 -1.70 -1.32
N SER A 443 -13.93 -2.65 -2.21
CA SER A 443 -14.42 -4.04 -2.18
C SER A 443 -14.02 -4.84 -0.96
N ALA A 444 -12.91 -4.48 -0.31
CA ALA A 444 -12.44 -5.11 0.92
C ALA A 444 -13.51 -5.06 2.05
N HIS A 445 -14.48 -4.17 1.92
CA HIS A 445 -15.54 -4.01 2.88
C HIS A 445 -16.94 -4.35 2.37
N SER A 446 -17.07 -5.18 1.32
CA SER A 446 -18.38 -5.53 0.74
C SER A 446 -19.22 -4.28 0.39
N LEU A 447 -18.57 -3.26 -0.19
CA LEU A 447 -19.15 -1.98 -0.67
C LEU A 447 -19.37 -1.90 -2.19
#